data_AF-A0A353XZS2-F1
#
_entry.id   AF-A0A353XZS2-F1
#
_cell.length_a   1.000
_cell.length_b   1.000
_cell.length_c   1.000
_cell.angle_alpha   90.00
_cell.angle_beta   90.00
_cell.angle_gamma   90.00
#
_symmetry.space_group_name_H-M   'P 1'
#
loop_
_entity.id
_entity.type
_entity.pdbx_description
1 polymer ?
#
loop_
_entity_poly.entity_id
_entity_poly.type
_entity_poly.pdbx_seq_one_letter_code
_entity_poly.pdbx_strand_id
1 'polypeptide(L)'
;MRRLLLSCFTLIFSFTLLLTPAHSAGNSSLEKIVTSGKNLAMYWPDFSDYKGHAEELYAQNNFKPLWFNNGKPTKEARDVIQVLSHADFKGLNAVDYDSELLTKSLKNGVSGDISQVDVALTVGVIRYLSDLRVGRVDFKSLSNDFDIPDKRIHLPAFVQKLTTSSHVRQQLDSVEPQLPQYKVLPKALARYRKLAQDPRLSEKLSDSKTIHPGEPFAQRDLLAYKLHKLGDLKKMPAAENSYSGDVVKGVKSFQKRHGIDQDGILGKGTFQQLNTPMKKRVEQIILAMERFRWFPNDFGQNPIIVNLPEFRARAFRKVGEHEYEKMLEMNVVVGKAYPRNQTPVFNKKMNHLVLAPYWKVPTSITKGELLPKLSKDPSYLQRNHYEIVDGEGNSHPYNSNSRSGLLNGKLRIRQKPGNHNALGLVKFMFPNKYSVYMHGTPAQSLFAKSKRDY
;
A
#
# COMPACT_ATOMS: atom_id res chain seq x y z
N MET A 1 29.68 3.92 -67.23
CA MET A 1 29.86 5.00 -68.23
C MET A 1 28.58 5.83 -68.31
N ARG A 2 28.72 7.17 -68.38
CA ARG A 2 27.66 8.22 -68.41
C ARG A 2 26.99 8.51 -67.06
N ARG A 3 26.75 9.74 -66.60
CA ARG A 3 27.03 11.12 -67.08
C ARG A 3 26.87 12.07 -65.87
N LEU A 4 27.76 13.06 -65.72
CA LEU A 4 27.56 14.26 -64.89
C LEU A 4 26.62 15.24 -65.62
N LEU A 5 25.81 15.99 -64.87
CA LEU A 5 25.24 17.28 -65.30
C LEU A 5 25.29 18.26 -64.14
N LEU A 6 25.87 19.43 -64.42
CA LEU A 6 26.07 20.58 -63.54
C LEU A 6 24.84 21.51 -63.56
N SER A 7 24.56 22.03 -62.37
CA SER A 7 24.01 23.32 -61.95
C SER A 7 23.56 24.37 -62.98
N CYS A 8 22.41 25.01 -62.72
CA CYS A 8 22.30 26.48 -62.75
C CYS A 8 21.16 26.99 -61.85
N PHE A 9 21.45 28.08 -61.14
CA PHE A 9 20.68 28.73 -60.08
C PHE A 9 19.60 29.67 -60.65
N THR A 10 18.45 29.79 -59.96
CA THR A 10 17.65 31.04 -60.01
C THR A 10 16.88 31.18 -58.69
N LEU A 11 17.25 32.17 -57.88
CA LEU A 11 16.54 32.57 -56.66
C LEU A 11 15.36 33.46 -57.04
N ILE A 12 14.15 33.12 -56.61
CA ILE A 12 13.00 34.03 -56.56
C ILE A 12 12.67 34.25 -55.08
N PHE A 13 12.95 35.45 -54.57
CA PHE A 13 12.49 35.88 -53.25
C PHE A 13 11.02 36.32 -53.35
N SER A 14 10.09 35.48 -52.89
CA SER A 14 8.73 35.92 -52.58
C SER A 14 8.69 36.44 -51.15
N PHE A 15 8.40 37.73 -51.00
CA PHE A 15 8.19 38.38 -49.71
C PHE A 15 6.76 38.06 -49.23
N THR A 16 6.58 36.93 -48.54
CA THR A 16 5.31 36.62 -47.88
C THR A 16 5.30 37.32 -46.52
N LEU A 17 4.45 38.33 -46.39
CA LEU A 17 4.18 39.03 -45.15
C LEU A 17 3.56 38.03 -44.15
N LEU A 18 4.40 37.48 -43.25
CA LEU A 18 3.93 36.71 -42.11
C LEU A 18 3.26 37.69 -41.13
N LEU A 19 1.92 37.74 -41.19
CA LEU A 19 1.10 38.26 -40.10
C LEU A 19 1.45 37.44 -38.85
N THR A 20 2.20 38.03 -37.94
CA THR A 20 2.39 37.51 -36.60
C THR A 20 1.02 37.46 -35.92
N PRO A 21 0.59 36.32 -35.35
CA PRO A 21 -0.59 36.33 -34.51
C PRO A 21 -0.29 37.26 -33.34
N ALA A 22 -1.17 38.25 -33.14
CA ALA A 22 -1.10 39.16 -32.01
C ALA A 22 -0.98 38.33 -30.72
N HIS A 23 0.21 38.37 -30.10
CA HIS A 23 0.38 37.87 -28.74
C HIS A 23 -0.56 38.67 -27.86
N SER A 24 -1.66 38.08 -27.42
CA SER A 24 -2.39 38.61 -26.28
C SER A 24 -1.38 38.75 -25.15
N ALA A 25 -1.24 39.93 -24.57
CA ALA A 25 -0.28 40.20 -23.49
C ALA A 25 -0.56 39.26 -22.31
N GLY A 26 0.10 38.10 -22.31
CA GLY A 26 0.14 37.17 -21.20
C GLY A 26 0.84 37.82 -20.02
N ASN A 27 0.56 37.34 -18.81
CA ASN A 27 1.25 37.84 -17.64
C ASN A 27 2.69 37.31 -17.63
N SER A 28 3.66 38.17 -17.94
CA SER A 28 5.08 37.81 -18.02
C SER A 28 5.64 37.22 -16.72
N SER A 29 5.03 37.53 -15.57
CA SER A 29 5.40 36.93 -14.30
C SER A 29 4.93 35.47 -14.18
N LEU A 30 3.68 35.18 -14.56
CA LEU A 30 3.16 33.80 -14.59
C LEU A 30 4.04 32.90 -15.47
N GLU A 31 4.32 33.36 -16.69
CA GLU A 31 5.17 32.63 -17.63
C GLU A 31 6.56 32.37 -17.06
N LYS A 32 7.18 33.37 -16.43
CA LYS A 32 8.50 33.22 -15.79
C LYS A 32 8.49 32.21 -14.63
N ILE A 33 7.49 32.25 -13.75
CA ILE A 33 7.39 31.31 -12.62
C ILE A 33 7.26 29.88 -13.16
N VAL A 34 6.31 29.67 -14.08
CA VAL A 34 5.99 28.36 -14.65
C VAL A 34 7.18 27.78 -15.41
N THR A 35 7.80 28.56 -16.31
CA THR A 35 8.97 28.12 -17.09
C THR A 35 10.21 27.88 -16.22
N SER A 36 10.37 28.59 -15.10
CA SER A 36 11.48 28.34 -14.17
C SER A 36 11.32 27.06 -13.35
N GLY A 37 10.07 26.55 -13.20
CA GLY A 37 9.76 25.45 -12.30
C GLY A 37 9.96 25.79 -10.82
N LYS A 38 10.05 27.08 -10.47
CA LYS A 38 10.30 27.55 -9.11
C LYS A 38 9.38 28.69 -8.70
N ASN A 39 8.81 28.58 -7.51
CA ASN A 39 7.99 29.62 -6.88
C ASN A 39 8.40 29.76 -5.41
N LEU A 40 9.14 30.82 -5.10
CA LEU A 40 9.72 31.05 -3.77
C LEU A 40 8.68 31.38 -2.69
N ALA A 41 7.43 31.66 -3.06
CA ALA A 41 6.35 31.85 -2.10
C ALA A 41 5.82 30.51 -1.53
N MET A 42 6.06 29.39 -2.21
CA MET A 42 5.61 28.07 -1.77
C MET A 42 6.51 27.48 -0.69
N TYR A 43 5.94 26.63 0.16
CA TYR A 43 6.63 25.81 1.14
C TYR A 43 7.64 24.83 0.51
N TRP A 44 7.26 24.25 -0.65
CA TRP A 44 8.16 23.51 -1.53
C TRP A 44 8.39 24.31 -2.82
N PRO A 45 9.43 25.16 -2.88
CA PRO A 45 9.60 26.11 -3.98
C PRO A 45 9.86 25.45 -5.32
N ASP A 46 10.55 24.32 -5.32
CA ASP A 46 10.87 23.57 -6.53
C ASP A 46 9.70 22.67 -6.92
N PHE A 47 9.18 22.87 -8.13
CA PHE A 47 8.16 22.02 -8.74
C PHE A 47 8.58 21.56 -10.13
N SER A 48 9.88 21.43 -10.39
CA SER A 48 10.44 20.95 -11.66
C SER A 48 9.82 19.63 -12.12
N ASP A 49 9.55 18.70 -11.21
CA ASP A 49 8.85 17.43 -11.48
C ASP A 49 7.44 17.61 -12.07
N TYR A 50 6.80 18.75 -11.80
CA TYR A 50 5.45 19.11 -12.27
C TYR A 50 5.46 20.28 -13.27
N LYS A 51 6.64 20.78 -13.67
CA LYS A 51 6.79 21.94 -14.54
C LYS A 51 6.01 21.77 -15.85
N GLY A 52 6.17 20.64 -16.54
CA GLY A 52 5.49 20.39 -17.82
C GLY A 52 3.96 20.42 -17.70
N HIS A 53 3.41 19.96 -16.57
CA HIS A 53 1.96 20.03 -16.33
C HIS A 53 1.47 21.46 -16.10
N ALA A 54 2.25 22.27 -15.39
CA ALA A 54 1.94 23.69 -15.20
C ALA A 54 2.07 24.47 -16.51
N GLU A 55 3.13 24.24 -17.30
CA GLU A 55 3.34 24.85 -18.61
C GLU A 55 2.15 24.59 -19.54
N GLU A 56 1.70 23.33 -19.63
CA GLU A 56 0.56 22.97 -20.46
C GLU A 56 -0.72 23.73 -20.07
N LEU A 57 -1.05 23.76 -18.77
CA LEU A 57 -2.23 24.45 -18.24
C LEU A 57 -2.22 25.95 -18.56
N TYR A 58 -1.12 26.64 -18.25
CA TYR A 58 -1.05 28.08 -18.45
C TYR A 58 -0.91 28.46 -19.92
N ALA A 59 -0.24 27.66 -20.75
CA ALA A 59 -0.17 27.87 -22.18
C ALA A 59 -1.57 27.79 -22.83
N GLN A 60 -2.38 26.79 -22.44
CA GLN A 60 -3.77 26.66 -22.91
C GLN A 60 -4.65 27.86 -22.50
N ASN A 61 -4.29 28.55 -21.41
CA ASN A 61 -4.99 29.73 -20.91
C ASN A 61 -4.30 31.06 -21.26
N ASN A 62 -3.37 31.08 -22.23
CA ASN A 62 -2.60 32.28 -22.65
C ASN A 62 -1.89 33.00 -21.48
N PHE A 63 -1.36 32.24 -20.52
CA PHE A 63 -0.70 32.74 -19.31
C PHE A 63 -1.54 33.77 -18.53
N LYS A 64 -2.86 33.57 -18.50
CA LYS A 64 -3.76 34.27 -17.58
C LYS A 64 -3.97 33.43 -16.31
N PRO A 65 -4.25 34.06 -15.15
CA PRO A 65 -4.60 33.34 -13.92
C PRO A 65 -5.74 32.34 -14.14
N LEU A 66 -5.61 31.14 -13.60
CA LEU A 66 -6.61 30.07 -13.72
C LEU A 66 -7.69 30.15 -12.64
N TRP A 67 -7.33 30.65 -11.46
CA TRP A 67 -8.12 30.57 -10.23
C TRP A 67 -8.63 31.92 -9.74
N PHE A 68 -8.19 32.99 -10.38
CA PHE A 68 -8.54 34.35 -10.01
C PHE A 68 -9.09 35.12 -11.21
N ASN A 69 -10.17 35.87 -10.98
CA ASN A 69 -10.74 36.79 -11.94
C ASN A 69 -10.75 38.20 -11.34
N ASN A 70 -10.17 39.17 -12.03
CA ASN A 70 -10.05 40.56 -11.58
C ASN A 70 -9.51 40.68 -10.14
N GLY A 71 -8.47 39.90 -9.82
CA GLY A 71 -7.83 39.90 -8.49
C GLY A 71 -8.60 39.14 -7.40
N LYS A 72 -9.78 38.59 -7.69
CA LYS A 72 -10.63 37.87 -6.74
C LYS A 72 -10.62 36.36 -7.04
N PRO A 73 -10.53 35.49 -6.02
CA PRO A 73 -10.59 34.05 -6.23
C PRO A 73 -12.00 33.66 -6.71
N THR A 74 -12.05 32.77 -7.70
CA THR A 74 -13.29 32.16 -8.17
C THR A 74 -13.93 31.29 -7.08
N LYS A 75 -15.14 30.78 -7.33
CA LYS A 75 -15.78 29.86 -6.39
C LYS A 75 -14.97 28.56 -6.29
N GLU A 76 -14.53 28.05 -7.43
CA GLU A 76 -13.77 26.82 -7.58
C GLU A 76 -12.43 26.93 -6.86
N ALA A 77 -11.75 28.08 -6.96
CA ALA A 77 -10.53 28.35 -6.20
C ALA A 77 -10.75 28.25 -4.69
N ARG A 78 -11.84 28.81 -4.16
CA ARG A 78 -12.16 28.72 -2.73
C ARG A 78 -12.44 27.28 -2.31
N ASP A 79 -13.20 26.54 -3.11
CA ASP A 79 -13.53 25.14 -2.84
C ASP A 79 -12.27 24.26 -2.84
N VAL A 80 -11.37 24.47 -3.81
CA VAL A 80 -10.09 23.78 -3.87
C VAL A 80 -9.22 24.11 -2.66
N ILE A 81 -9.04 25.38 -2.33
CA ILE A 81 -8.23 25.80 -1.17
C ILE A 81 -8.79 25.20 0.12
N GLN A 82 -10.12 25.16 0.26
CA GLN A 82 -10.76 24.50 1.38
C GLN A 82 -10.41 23.00 1.43
N VAL A 83 -10.41 22.29 0.30
CA VAL A 83 -10.01 20.86 0.27
C VAL A 83 -8.53 20.70 0.66
N LEU A 84 -7.62 21.51 0.12
CA LEU A 84 -6.19 21.45 0.43
C LEU A 84 -5.90 21.73 1.91
N SER A 85 -6.61 22.68 2.51
CA SER A 85 -6.50 22.98 3.95
C SER A 85 -6.93 21.83 4.87
N HIS A 86 -7.72 20.89 4.34
CA HIS A 86 -8.21 19.70 5.04
C HIS A 86 -7.58 18.40 4.50
N ALA A 87 -6.41 18.49 3.86
CA ALA A 87 -5.70 17.34 3.32
C ALA A 87 -5.34 16.30 4.40
N ASP A 88 -5.25 16.74 5.66
CA ASP A 88 -5.03 15.86 6.81
C ASP A 88 -6.15 14.82 6.97
N PHE A 89 -7.40 15.10 6.59
CA PHE A 89 -8.49 14.11 6.59
C PHE A 89 -8.23 12.93 5.66
N LYS A 90 -7.39 13.14 4.63
CA LYS A 90 -6.94 12.11 3.70
C LYS A 90 -5.60 11.50 4.10
N GLY A 91 -5.12 11.74 5.32
CA GLY A 91 -3.83 11.26 5.79
C GLY A 91 -2.63 11.90 5.08
N LEU A 92 -2.82 13.09 4.49
CA LEU A 92 -1.77 13.91 3.90
C LEU A 92 -1.39 15.07 4.84
N ASN A 93 -0.39 15.88 4.49
CA ASN A 93 -0.05 17.08 5.25
C ASN A 93 -0.43 18.32 4.44
N ALA A 94 -1.31 19.15 4.98
CA ALA A 94 -1.83 20.34 4.28
C ALA A 94 -0.72 21.35 3.92
N VAL A 95 0.40 21.34 4.65
CA VAL A 95 1.56 22.20 4.36
C VAL A 95 2.21 21.84 3.01
N ASP A 96 2.16 20.57 2.60
CA ASP A 96 2.74 20.12 1.32
C ASP A 96 2.01 20.69 0.09
N TYR A 97 0.84 21.29 0.30
CA TYR A 97 -0.02 21.91 -0.73
C TYR A 97 -0.27 23.39 -0.47
N ASP A 98 0.63 24.06 0.26
CA ASP A 98 0.62 25.52 0.47
C ASP A 98 -0.67 26.06 1.12
N SER A 99 -1.37 25.21 1.88
CA SER A 99 -2.69 25.55 2.44
C SER A 99 -2.71 26.82 3.29
N GLU A 100 -1.62 27.13 4.01
CA GLU A 100 -1.54 28.35 4.82
C GLU A 100 -1.45 29.62 3.95
N LEU A 101 -0.56 29.62 2.95
CA LEU A 101 -0.42 30.70 1.97
C LEU A 101 -1.77 30.95 1.28
N LEU A 102 -2.40 29.89 0.79
CA LEU A 102 -3.65 29.93 0.06
C LEU A 102 -4.83 30.37 0.94
N THR A 103 -4.89 29.92 2.19
CA THR A 103 -5.94 30.36 3.13
C THR A 103 -5.78 31.83 3.50
N LYS A 104 -4.55 32.32 3.65
CA LYS A 104 -4.27 33.74 3.89
C LYS A 104 -4.70 34.60 2.70
N SER A 105 -4.45 34.17 1.47
CA SER A 105 -4.86 34.92 0.27
C SER A 105 -6.38 35.01 0.12
N LEU A 106 -7.14 33.99 0.57
CA LEU A 106 -8.60 34.07 0.64
C LEU A 106 -9.11 35.08 1.67
N LYS A 107 -8.47 35.15 2.84
CA LYS A 107 -8.92 35.99 3.97
C LYS A 107 -8.55 37.46 3.77
N ASN A 108 -7.33 37.72 3.34
CA ASN A 108 -6.74 39.05 3.33
C ASN A 108 -6.68 39.67 1.93
N GLY A 109 -7.07 38.91 0.90
CA GLY A 109 -6.75 39.23 -0.48
C GLY A 109 -5.27 38.94 -0.80
N VAL A 110 -4.91 39.11 -2.07
CA VAL A 110 -3.53 38.94 -2.52
C VAL A 110 -2.81 40.28 -2.43
N SER A 111 -1.96 40.45 -1.42
CA SER A 111 -1.07 41.62 -1.29
C SER A 111 0.23 41.35 -2.06
N GLY A 112 0.19 41.40 -3.39
CA GLY A 112 1.37 41.15 -4.24
C GLY A 112 1.02 40.60 -5.62
N ASP A 113 2.00 39.96 -6.25
CA ASP A 113 1.83 39.35 -7.56
C ASP A 113 0.94 38.11 -7.48
N ILE A 114 -0.27 38.22 -8.05
CA ILE A 114 -1.27 37.15 -8.12
C ILE A 114 -0.75 35.90 -8.80
N SER A 115 0.25 36.04 -9.67
CA SER A 115 0.91 34.93 -10.36
C SER A 115 1.51 33.93 -9.39
N GLN A 116 2.06 34.39 -8.26
CA GLN A 116 2.67 33.51 -7.25
C GLN A 116 1.60 32.65 -6.57
N VAL A 117 0.45 33.24 -6.22
CA VAL A 117 -0.64 32.53 -5.54
C VAL A 117 -1.40 31.62 -6.49
N ASP A 118 -1.62 32.07 -7.73
CA ASP A 118 -2.30 31.28 -8.77
C ASP A 118 -1.48 30.03 -9.13
N VAL A 119 -0.15 30.16 -9.32
CA VAL A 119 0.74 29.01 -9.55
C VAL A 119 0.83 28.13 -8.32
N ALA A 120 0.90 28.69 -7.11
CA ALA A 120 0.91 27.89 -5.88
C ALA A 120 -0.36 27.04 -5.74
N LEU A 121 -1.53 27.59 -6.08
CA LEU A 121 -2.78 26.83 -6.10
C LEU A 121 -2.74 25.71 -7.16
N THR A 122 -2.30 26.02 -8.38
CA THR A 122 -2.17 25.03 -9.47
C THR A 122 -1.23 23.88 -9.08
N VAL A 123 -0.02 24.18 -8.60
CA VAL A 123 0.97 23.18 -8.19
C VAL A 123 0.47 22.40 -6.97
N GLY A 124 -0.16 23.06 -5.99
CA GLY A 124 -0.76 22.42 -4.83
C GLY A 124 -1.82 21.39 -5.20
N VAL A 125 -2.71 21.71 -6.16
CA VAL A 125 -3.70 20.76 -6.69
C VAL A 125 -3.05 19.59 -7.42
N ILE A 126 -2.06 19.86 -8.27
CA ILE A 126 -1.35 18.83 -9.02
C ILE A 126 -0.68 17.83 -8.06
N ARG A 127 0.05 18.33 -7.06
CA ARG A 127 0.66 17.51 -5.99
C ARG A 127 -0.39 16.69 -5.25
N TYR A 128 -1.48 17.34 -4.83
CA TYR A 128 -2.57 16.67 -4.10
C TYR A 128 -3.23 15.55 -4.91
N LEU A 129 -3.50 15.79 -6.20
CA LEU A 129 -4.06 14.80 -7.11
C LEU A 129 -3.12 13.61 -7.31
N SER A 130 -1.83 13.89 -7.51
CA SER A 130 -0.79 12.86 -7.63
C SER A 130 -0.74 12.01 -6.36
N ASP A 131 -0.65 12.65 -5.20
CA ASP A 131 -0.58 11.99 -3.91
C ASP A 131 -1.82 11.16 -3.60
N LEU A 132 -3.03 11.64 -3.92
CA LEU A 132 -4.25 10.85 -3.75
C LEU A 132 -4.30 9.63 -4.68
N ARG A 133 -3.78 9.76 -5.90
CA ARG A 133 -3.93 8.77 -6.97
C ARG A 133 -2.88 7.66 -6.92
N VAL A 134 -1.62 8.03 -6.73
CA VAL A 134 -0.47 7.12 -6.80
C VAL A 134 0.34 7.07 -5.51
N GLY A 135 0.06 7.94 -4.54
CA GLY A 135 0.80 8.02 -3.28
C GLY A 135 1.95 9.03 -3.33
N ARG A 136 2.41 9.42 -2.14
CA ARG A 136 3.53 10.34 -1.91
C ARG A 136 4.90 9.69 -2.08
N VAL A 137 4.95 8.38 -1.88
CA VAL A 137 6.19 7.60 -1.92
C VAL A 137 6.12 6.65 -3.09
N ASP A 138 7.12 6.68 -3.96
CA ASP A 138 7.25 5.67 -5.02
C ASP A 138 7.56 4.32 -4.38
N PHE A 139 6.59 3.41 -4.43
CA PHE A 139 6.75 2.06 -3.90
C PHE A 139 7.89 1.29 -4.59
N LYS A 140 8.24 1.59 -5.85
CA LYS A 140 9.37 0.93 -6.52
C LYS A 140 10.68 1.17 -5.78
N SER A 141 10.83 2.31 -5.10
CA SER A 141 11.97 2.57 -4.22
C SER A 141 12.03 1.64 -2.99
N LEU A 142 10.90 1.02 -2.62
CA LEU A 142 10.75 0.12 -1.47
C LEU A 142 10.74 -1.36 -1.88
N SER A 143 10.23 -1.69 -3.07
CA SER A 143 10.24 -3.04 -3.64
C SER A 143 10.06 -2.98 -5.15
N ASN A 144 11.05 -3.49 -5.90
CA ASN A 144 11.07 -3.50 -7.36
C ASN A 144 10.02 -4.44 -8.02
N ASP A 145 9.25 -5.18 -7.23
CA ASP A 145 8.64 -6.43 -7.69
C ASP A 145 7.13 -6.53 -7.49
N PHE A 146 6.54 -5.53 -6.83
CA PHE A 146 5.10 -5.32 -6.91
C PHE A 146 4.84 -4.52 -8.18
N ASP A 147 4.26 -5.20 -9.17
CA ASP A 147 3.88 -4.57 -10.43
C ASP A 147 2.67 -3.65 -10.19
N ILE A 148 2.95 -2.40 -9.85
CA ILE A 148 1.93 -1.37 -9.68
C ILE A 148 1.56 -0.91 -11.09
N PRO A 149 0.30 -1.13 -11.52
CA PRO A 149 -0.12 -0.58 -12.80
C PRO A 149 0.03 0.93 -12.78
N ASP A 150 0.41 1.51 -13.92
CA ASP A 150 0.43 2.96 -14.03
C ASP A 150 -1.01 3.48 -13.93
N LYS A 151 -1.29 4.19 -12.83
CA LYS A 151 -2.60 4.78 -12.55
C LYS A 151 -2.59 6.30 -12.77
N ARG A 152 -1.50 6.86 -13.30
CA ARG A 152 -1.39 8.30 -13.52
C ARG A 152 -2.52 8.76 -14.43
N ILE A 153 -3.03 9.93 -14.09
CA ILE A 153 -4.07 10.62 -14.85
C ILE A 153 -3.45 11.80 -15.58
N HIS A 154 -4.13 12.29 -16.60
CA HIS A 154 -3.73 13.53 -17.26
C HIS A 154 -4.03 14.73 -16.35
N LEU A 155 -3.07 15.08 -15.50
CA LEU A 155 -3.21 16.10 -14.44
C LEU A 155 -3.68 17.47 -14.98
N PRO A 156 -3.15 18.00 -16.11
CA PRO A 156 -3.63 19.25 -16.70
C PRO A 156 -5.12 19.23 -17.03
N ALA A 157 -5.59 18.20 -17.74
CA ALA A 157 -7.00 18.08 -18.09
C ALA A 157 -7.90 17.95 -16.85
N PHE A 158 -7.42 17.28 -15.79
CA PHE A 158 -8.16 17.17 -14.55
C PHE A 158 -8.28 18.52 -13.84
N VAL A 159 -7.18 19.28 -13.75
CA VAL A 159 -7.16 20.62 -13.14
C VAL A 159 -8.05 21.59 -13.92
N GLN A 160 -7.99 21.57 -15.26
CA GLN A 160 -8.85 22.38 -16.11
C GLN A 160 -10.35 22.07 -15.90
N LYS A 161 -10.70 20.81 -15.63
CA LYS A 161 -12.08 20.45 -15.27
C LYS A 161 -12.50 21.05 -13.93
N LEU A 162 -11.58 21.18 -12.97
CA LEU A 162 -11.89 21.75 -11.66
C LEU A 162 -12.20 23.25 -11.73
N THR A 163 -11.56 24.01 -12.62
CA THR A 163 -11.76 25.47 -12.76
C THR A 163 -13.17 25.85 -13.24
N THR A 164 -13.96 24.88 -13.71
CA THR A 164 -15.33 25.08 -14.21
C THR A 164 -16.36 24.16 -13.54
N SER A 165 -15.96 23.39 -12.52
CA SER A 165 -16.81 22.39 -11.88
C SER A 165 -17.67 22.97 -10.77
N SER A 166 -18.98 22.73 -10.83
CA SER A 166 -19.90 23.01 -9.72
C SER A 166 -19.74 22.04 -8.53
N HIS A 167 -18.94 20.98 -8.68
CA HIS A 167 -18.77 19.89 -7.72
C HIS A 167 -17.29 19.54 -7.47
N VAL A 168 -16.45 20.56 -7.19
CA VAL A 168 -14.99 20.40 -6.99
C VAL A 168 -14.63 19.26 -6.04
N ARG A 169 -15.25 19.20 -4.86
CA ARG A 169 -14.95 18.18 -3.85
C ARG A 169 -15.22 16.76 -4.33
N GLN A 170 -16.35 16.54 -5.01
CA GLN A 170 -16.71 15.23 -5.56
C GLN A 170 -15.73 14.80 -6.66
N GLN A 171 -15.27 15.74 -7.50
CA GLN A 171 -14.24 15.44 -8.49
C GLN A 171 -12.94 15.02 -7.81
N LEU A 172 -12.47 15.76 -6.80
CA LEU A 172 -11.25 15.39 -6.05
C LEU A 172 -11.38 14.04 -5.33
N ASP A 173 -12.52 13.75 -4.71
CA ASP A 173 -12.75 12.45 -4.05
C ASP A 173 -12.76 11.27 -5.07
N SER A 174 -13.01 11.52 -6.36
CA SER A 174 -13.03 10.48 -7.39
C SER A 174 -11.64 9.91 -7.73
N VAL A 175 -10.55 10.62 -7.41
CA VAL A 175 -9.19 10.13 -7.70
C VAL A 175 -8.65 9.15 -6.65
N GLU A 176 -9.30 9.08 -5.49
CA GLU A 176 -8.92 8.19 -4.39
C GLU A 176 -9.15 6.70 -4.72
N PRO A 177 -8.49 5.79 -4.00
CA PRO A 177 -8.77 4.35 -4.08
C PRO A 177 -10.25 4.04 -3.82
N GLN A 178 -10.88 3.34 -4.77
CA GLN A 178 -12.32 3.04 -4.69
C GLN A 178 -12.67 1.83 -3.82
N LEU A 179 -11.67 1.19 -3.23
CA LEU A 179 -11.83 -0.02 -2.43
C LEU A 179 -12.63 0.25 -1.15
N PRO A 180 -13.61 -0.61 -0.79
CA PRO A 180 -14.39 -0.45 0.45
C PRO A 180 -13.52 -0.33 1.71
N GLN A 181 -12.39 -1.05 1.75
CA GLN A 181 -11.44 -1.01 2.85
C GLN A 181 -10.76 0.36 2.97
N TYR A 182 -10.49 1.05 1.86
CA TYR A 182 -9.97 2.41 1.89
C TYR A 182 -11.02 3.41 2.35
N LYS A 183 -12.26 3.29 1.85
CA LYS A 183 -13.37 4.23 2.13
C LYS A 183 -13.71 4.36 3.61
N VAL A 184 -13.41 3.35 4.43
CA VAL A 184 -13.61 3.41 5.90
C VAL A 184 -12.46 4.08 6.66
N LEU A 185 -11.27 4.22 6.05
CA LEU A 185 -10.07 4.72 6.73
C LEU A 185 -10.13 6.21 7.08
N PRO A 186 -10.66 7.14 6.24
CA PRO A 186 -10.79 8.54 6.65
C PRO A 186 -11.62 8.72 7.93
N LYS A 187 -12.73 7.97 8.06
CA LYS A 187 -13.56 7.96 9.27
C LYS A 187 -12.80 7.37 10.47
N ALA A 188 -12.05 6.30 10.25
CA ALA A 188 -11.20 5.72 11.29
C ALA A 188 -10.10 6.71 11.73
N LEU A 189 -9.45 7.40 10.80
CA LEU A 189 -8.43 8.39 11.06
C LEU A 189 -8.97 9.53 11.93
N ALA A 190 -10.11 10.11 11.55
CA ALA A 190 -10.77 11.15 12.34
C ALA A 190 -11.11 10.67 13.76
N ARG A 191 -11.66 9.45 13.88
CA ARG A 191 -11.94 8.83 15.18
C ARG A 191 -10.67 8.68 16.03
N TYR A 192 -9.59 8.13 15.46
CA TYR A 192 -8.36 7.88 16.21
C TYR A 192 -7.60 9.15 16.56
N ARG A 193 -7.69 10.22 15.76
CA ARG A 193 -7.19 11.55 16.14
C ARG A 193 -7.93 12.08 17.37
N LYS A 194 -9.26 11.95 17.42
CA LYS A 194 -10.04 12.32 18.61
C LYS A 194 -9.66 11.47 19.83
N LEU A 195 -9.50 10.15 19.66
CA LEU A 195 -9.03 9.27 20.74
C LEU A 195 -7.61 9.65 21.23
N ALA A 196 -6.75 10.14 20.35
CA ALA A 196 -5.40 10.57 20.72
C ALA A 196 -5.35 11.85 21.57
N GLN A 197 -6.46 12.58 21.68
CA GLN A 197 -6.61 13.74 22.56
C GLN A 197 -7.13 13.37 23.96
N ASP A 198 -7.58 12.13 24.16
CA ASP A 198 -8.08 11.66 25.46
C ASP A 198 -6.91 11.32 26.40
N PRO A 199 -6.69 12.06 27.49
CA PRO A 199 -5.55 11.84 28.37
C PRO A 199 -5.59 10.46 29.04
N ARG A 200 -6.78 9.93 29.36
CA ARG A 200 -6.93 8.61 30.00
C ARG A 200 -6.51 7.47 29.09
N LEU A 201 -6.61 7.65 27.77
CA LEU A 201 -6.11 6.65 26.81
C LEU A 201 -4.59 6.65 26.72
N SER A 202 -3.90 7.71 27.16
CA SER A 202 -2.44 7.78 27.19
C SER A 202 -1.81 7.09 28.41
N GLU A 203 -2.57 6.93 29.50
CA GLU A 203 -2.17 6.17 30.68
C GLU A 203 -1.81 4.72 30.33
N LYS A 204 -0.71 4.21 30.88
CA LYS A 204 -0.27 2.82 30.64
C LYS A 204 -0.84 1.88 31.69
N LEU A 205 -1.29 0.71 31.24
CA LEU A 205 -1.56 -0.43 32.10
C LEU A 205 -0.22 -1.05 32.52
N SER A 206 -0.06 -1.35 33.80
CA SER A 206 1.09 -2.08 34.33
C SER A 206 1.12 -3.48 33.75
N ASP A 207 2.21 -3.81 33.08
CA ASP A 207 2.45 -5.06 32.35
C ASP A 207 3.53 -5.93 33.01
N SER A 208 3.81 -5.66 34.30
CA SER A 208 4.81 -6.37 35.12
C SER A 208 4.47 -7.84 35.39
N LYS A 209 3.19 -8.22 35.33
CA LYS A 209 2.72 -9.59 35.50
C LYS A 209 1.59 -9.92 34.54
N THR A 210 1.49 -11.20 34.18
CA THR A 210 0.34 -11.72 33.42
C THR A 210 -0.89 -11.76 34.33
N ILE A 211 -2.07 -11.41 33.82
CA ILE A 211 -3.33 -11.47 34.55
C ILE A 211 -4.29 -12.44 33.87
N HIS A 212 -4.76 -13.43 34.64
CA HIS A 212 -5.75 -14.40 34.21
C HIS A 212 -7.17 -13.98 34.62
N PRO A 213 -8.21 -14.38 33.86
CA PRO A 213 -9.60 -14.18 34.27
C PRO A 213 -9.87 -14.67 35.69
N GLY A 214 -10.52 -13.83 36.50
CA GLY A 214 -10.82 -14.07 37.92
C GLY A 214 -9.82 -13.46 38.89
N GLU A 215 -8.59 -13.13 38.44
CA GLU A 215 -7.57 -12.55 39.31
C GLU A 215 -7.83 -11.07 39.63
N PRO A 216 -7.33 -10.55 40.77
CA PRO A 216 -7.37 -9.12 41.07
C PRO A 216 -6.55 -8.30 40.06
N PHE A 217 -7.11 -7.17 39.60
CA PHE A 217 -6.40 -6.23 38.75
C PHE A 217 -6.78 -4.78 39.07
N ALA A 218 -5.89 -4.06 39.77
CA ALA A 218 -6.16 -2.71 40.24
C ALA A 218 -6.49 -1.70 39.13
N GLN A 219 -5.98 -1.90 37.91
CA GLN A 219 -6.25 -1.02 36.75
C GLN A 219 -7.39 -1.54 35.86
N ARG A 220 -8.27 -2.40 36.39
CA ARG A 220 -9.40 -2.98 35.63
C ARG A 220 -10.34 -1.92 35.07
N ASP A 221 -10.59 -0.83 35.79
CA ASP A 221 -11.45 0.25 35.30
C ASP A 221 -10.82 1.05 34.16
N LEU A 222 -9.50 1.28 34.22
CA LEU A 222 -8.76 1.89 33.10
C LEU A 222 -8.77 0.96 31.87
N LEU A 223 -8.63 -0.35 32.08
CA LEU A 223 -8.76 -1.35 31.02
C LEU A 223 -10.17 -1.32 30.40
N ALA A 224 -11.22 -1.37 31.21
CA ALA A 224 -12.60 -1.30 30.75
C ALA A 224 -12.88 0.00 29.98
N TYR A 225 -12.35 1.13 30.46
CA TYR A 225 -12.43 2.41 29.77
C TYR A 225 -11.77 2.37 28.38
N LYS A 226 -10.54 1.86 28.29
CA LYS A 226 -9.82 1.70 27.02
C LYS A 226 -10.62 0.81 26.05
N LEU A 227 -11.07 -0.36 26.51
CA LEU A 227 -11.86 -1.29 25.71
C LEU A 227 -13.18 -0.66 25.22
N HIS A 228 -13.85 0.11 26.07
CA HIS A 228 -15.09 0.80 25.70
C HIS A 228 -14.85 1.87 24.62
N LYS A 229 -13.86 2.75 24.82
CA LYS A 229 -13.50 3.78 23.82
C LYS A 229 -13.04 3.19 22.50
N LEU A 230 -12.34 2.04 22.55
CA LEU A 230 -11.88 1.32 21.36
C LEU A 230 -13.00 0.51 20.69
N GLY A 231 -14.11 0.24 21.38
CA GLY A 231 -15.30 -0.43 20.85
C GLY A 231 -15.32 -1.95 21.08
N ASP A 232 -14.46 -2.47 21.96
CA ASP A 232 -14.52 -3.87 22.43
C ASP A 232 -15.58 -4.13 23.47
N LEU A 233 -15.99 -3.07 24.16
CA LEU A 233 -16.88 -3.16 25.30
C LEU A 233 -18.05 -2.20 25.09
N LYS A 234 -19.26 -2.74 25.04
CA LYS A 234 -20.47 -1.96 24.70
C LYS A 234 -20.79 -0.89 25.75
N LYS A 235 -20.66 -1.24 27.03
CA LYS A 235 -20.99 -0.39 28.17
C LYS A 235 -19.93 -0.51 29.26
N MET A 236 -19.73 0.55 30.02
CA MET A 236 -18.88 0.49 31.21
C MET A 236 -19.52 -0.46 32.25
N PRO A 237 -18.80 -1.46 32.75
CA PRO A 237 -19.29 -2.34 33.80
C PRO A 237 -19.23 -1.64 35.16
N ALA A 238 -19.96 -2.17 36.14
CA ALA A 238 -19.86 -1.72 37.53
C ALA A 238 -18.42 -1.91 38.05
N ALA A 239 -18.02 -1.10 39.03
CA ALA A 239 -16.70 -1.18 39.65
C ALA A 239 -16.51 -2.53 40.35
N GLU A 240 -15.43 -3.22 40.03
CA GLU A 240 -15.05 -4.52 40.60
C GLU A 240 -13.53 -4.61 40.67
N ASN A 241 -12.99 -5.27 41.70
CA ASN A 241 -11.54 -5.43 41.85
C ASN A 241 -10.98 -6.60 41.03
N SER A 242 -11.83 -7.54 40.60
CA SER A 242 -11.44 -8.71 39.81
C SER A 242 -11.52 -8.44 38.30
N TYR A 243 -10.57 -9.01 37.56
CA TYR A 243 -10.61 -9.08 36.10
C TYR A 243 -11.54 -10.21 35.65
N SER A 244 -12.84 -9.90 35.52
CA SER A 244 -13.89 -10.90 35.28
C SER A 244 -14.95 -10.39 34.29
N GLY A 245 -15.94 -11.24 34.01
CA GLY A 245 -17.19 -10.85 33.34
C GLY A 245 -17.00 -10.24 31.95
N ASP A 246 -17.70 -9.13 31.71
CA ASP A 246 -17.73 -8.46 30.40
C ASP A 246 -16.38 -7.84 30.01
N VAL A 247 -15.51 -7.50 30.97
CA VAL A 247 -14.17 -7.00 30.66
C VAL A 247 -13.33 -8.07 29.96
N VAL A 248 -13.41 -9.34 30.42
CA VAL A 248 -12.72 -10.47 29.78
C VAL A 248 -13.24 -10.69 28.35
N LYS A 249 -14.56 -10.55 28.14
CA LYS A 249 -15.14 -10.61 26.78
C LYS A 249 -14.63 -9.47 25.90
N GLY A 250 -14.50 -8.27 26.45
CA GLY A 250 -13.88 -7.13 25.77
C GLY A 250 -12.43 -7.38 25.40
N VAL A 251 -11.62 -7.94 26.31
CA VAL A 251 -10.23 -8.32 26.01
C VAL A 251 -10.18 -9.37 24.91
N LYS A 252 -11.05 -10.38 24.92
CA LYS A 252 -11.13 -11.37 23.83
C LYS A 252 -11.47 -10.72 22.48
N SER A 253 -12.42 -9.79 22.44
CA SER A 253 -12.71 -8.98 21.24
C SER A 253 -11.45 -8.23 20.77
N PHE A 254 -10.73 -7.62 21.71
CA PHE A 254 -9.53 -6.84 21.44
C PHE A 254 -8.44 -7.76 20.86
N GLN A 255 -8.18 -8.89 21.51
CA GLN A 255 -7.20 -9.87 21.09
C GLN A 255 -7.46 -10.36 19.66
N LYS A 256 -8.71 -10.71 19.36
CA LYS A 256 -9.13 -11.16 18.03
C LYS A 256 -8.77 -10.13 16.94
N ARG A 257 -9.08 -8.84 17.16
CA ARG A 257 -8.79 -7.82 16.13
C ARG A 257 -7.29 -7.51 16.01
N HIS A 258 -6.52 -7.78 17.06
CA HIS A 258 -5.08 -7.54 17.11
C HIS A 258 -4.26 -8.75 16.63
N GLY A 259 -4.92 -9.83 16.19
CA GLY A 259 -4.25 -11.04 15.69
C GLY A 259 -3.48 -11.80 16.75
N ILE A 260 -3.88 -11.69 18.02
CA ILE A 260 -3.29 -12.42 19.15
C ILE A 260 -4.29 -13.45 19.68
N ASP A 261 -3.82 -14.41 20.48
CA ASP A 261 -4.66 -15.51 20.99
C ASP A 261 -5.86 -14.97 21.78
N GLN A 262 -7.05 -15.50 21.49
CA GLN A 262 -8.32 -15.04 22.04
C GLN A 262 -8.66 -15.70 23.39
N ASP A 263 -7.66 -15.81 24.27
CA ASP A 263 -7.75 -16.51 25.56
C ASP A 263 -8.34 -15.65 26.69
N GLY A 264 -8.38 -14.33 26.51
CA GLY A 264 -8.76 -13.37 27.54
C GLY A 264 -7.67 -13.16 28.58
N ILE A 265 -6.43 -13.59 28.34
CA ILE A 265 -5.30 -13.38 29.24
C ILE A 265 -4.62 -12.05 28.90
N LEU A 266 -4.38 -11.23 29.92
CA LEU A 266 -3.56 -10.02 29.77
C LEU A 266 -2.08 -10.42 29.85
N GLY A 267 -1.58 -11.03 28.78
CA GLY A 267 -0.16 -11.33 28.60
C GLY A 267 0.61 -10.18 27.96
N LYS A 268 1.93 -10.37 27.79
CA LYS A 268 2.84 -9.38 27.18
C LYS A 268 2.33 -8.81 25.85
N GLY A 269 1.83 -9.66 24.96
CA GLY A 269 1.31 -9.23 23.65
C GLY A 269 0.05 -8.36 23.77
N THR A 270 -0.88 -8.75 24.66
CA THR A 270 -2.11 -7.99 24.93
C THR A 270 -1.78 -6.61 25.51
N PHE A 271 -0.90 -6.56 26.52
CA PHE A 271 -0.46 -5.31 27.13
C PHE A 271 0.26 -4.40 26.14
N GLN A 272 1.18 -4.94 25.33
CA GLN A 272 1.89 -4.16 24.31
C GLN A 272 0.90 -3.44 23.36
N GLN A 273 -0.16 -4.13 22.93
CA GLN A 273 -1.16 -3.54 22.04
C GLN A 273 -2.06 -2.51 22.76
N LEU A 274 -2.46 -2.78 24.01
CA LEU A 274 -3.27 -1.86 24.84
C LEU A 274 -2.49 -0.58 25.25
N ASN A 275 -1.18 -0.71 25.44
CA ASN A 275 -0.28 0.39 25.80
C ASN A 275 0.30 1.11 24.58
N THR A 276 -0.01 0.68 23.35
CA THR A 276 0.39 1.38 22.14
C THR A 276 -0.31 2.75 22.09
N PRO A 277 0.44 3.88 22.03
CA PRO A 277 -0.17 5.20 22.02
C PRO A 277 -1.12 5.39 20.83
N MET A 278 -2.25 6.07 21.05
CA MET A 278 -3.21 6.36 19.97
C MET A 278 -2.59 7.14 18.81
N LYS A 279 -1.61 8.01 19.07
CA LYS A 279 -0.81 8.69 18.03
C LYS A 279 -0.11 7.68 17.10
N LYS A 280 0.41 6.57 17.61
CA LYS A 280 0.98 5.49 16.79
C LYS A 280 -0.09 4.76 15.96
N ARG A 281 -1.32 4.64 16.46
CA ARG A 281 -2.44 4.12 15.66
C ARG A 281 -2.85 5.06 14.54
N VAL A 282 -2.82 6.38 14.78
CA VAL A 282 -3.02 7.41 13.74
C VAL A 282 -1.96 7.25 12.63
N GLU A 283 -0.68 7.13 12.98
CA GLU A 283 0.40 6.88 12.01
C GLU A 283 0.14 5.59 11.22
N GLN A 284 -0.27 4.50 11.88
CA GLN A 284 -0.59 3.22 11.20
C GLN A 284 -1.75 3.36 10.21
N ILE A 285 -2.81 4.12 10.54
CA ILE A 285 -3.93 4.36 9.63
C ILE A 285 -3.47 5.18 8.43
N ILE A 286 -2.66 6.22 8.63
CA ILE A 286 -2.09 7.04 7.55
C ILE A 286 -1.24 6.17 6.62
N LEU A 287 -0.38 5.31 7.17
CA LEU A 287 0.43 4.37 6.39
C LEU A 287 -0.43 3.34 5.65
N ALA A 288 -1.55 2.91 6.23
CA ALA A 288 -2.49 2.02 5.55
C ALA A 288 -3.15 2.75 4.36
N MET A 289 -3.62 3.99 4.55
CA MET A 289 -4.16 4.81 3.46
C MET A 289 -3.15 5.01 2.34
N GLU A 290 -1.88 5.27 2.69
CA GLU A 290 -0.79 5.38 1.72
C GLU A 290 -0.62 4.09 0.91
N ARG A 291 -0.55 2.92 1.59
CA ARG A 291 -0.44 1.61 0.91
C ARG A 291 -1.61 1.32 -0.03
N PHE A 292 -2.82 1.76 0.31
CA PHE A 292 -3.98 1.59 -0.56
C PHE A 292 -3.90 2.42 -1.85
N ARG A 293 -3.16 3.53 -1.86
CA ARG A 293 -2.88 4.32 -3.06
C ARG A 293 -1.93 3.64 -4.02
N TRP A 294 -1.22 2.60 -3.59
CA TRP A 294 -0.35 1.80 -4.47
C TRP A 294 -1.09 0.65 -5.14
N PHE A 295 -2.23 0.23 -4.60
CA PHE A 295 -2.99 -0.88 -5.16
C PHE A 295 -3.68 -0.51 -6.49
N PRO A 296 -3.88 -1.49 -7.39
CA PRO A 296 -4.70 -1.29 -8.58
C PRO A 296 -6.14 -0.91 -8.20
N ASN A 297 -6.81 -0.16 -9.08
CA ASN A 297 -8.25 0.13 -8.93
C ASN A 297 -9.13 -1.06 -9.35
N ASP A 298 -8.56 -2.01 -10.10
CA ASP A 298 -9.20 -3.24 -10.58
C ASP A 298 -8.23 -4.42 -10.39
N PHE A 299 -8.67 -5.43 -9.65
CA PHE A 299 -7.94 -6.66 -9.38
C PHE A 299 -8.28 -7.80 -10.38
N GLY A 300 -9.08 -7.53 -11.40
CA GLY A 300 -9.60 -8.51 -12.35
C GLY A 300 -10.82 -9.26 -11.82
N GLN A 301 -11.24 -10.33 -12.52
CA GLN A 301 -12.52 -10.99 -12.24
C GLN A 301 -12.54 -11.80 -10.93
N ASN A 302 -11.51 -12.62 -10.67
CA ASN A 302 -11.48 -13.54 -9.53
C ASN A 302 -10.18 -13.41 -8.72
N PRO A 303 -9.94 -12.27 -8.06
CA PRO A 303 -8.67 -12.06 -7.37
C PRO A 303 -8.56 -12.90 -6.10
N ILE A 304 -7.36 -13.43 -5.88
CA ILE A 304 -6.94 -14.05 -4.62
C ILE A 304 -5.95 -13.12 -3.96
N ILE A 305 -6.29 -12.60 -2.78
CA ILE A 305 -5.47 -11.66 -2.03
C ILE A 305 -4.98 -12.36 -0.77
N VAL A 306 -3.65 -12.40 -0.61
CA VAL A 306 -2.99 -12.88 0.61
C VAL A 306 -2.48 -11.69 1.40
N ASN A 307 -3.11 -11.41 2.54
CA ASN A 307 -2.65 -10.38 3.46
C ASN A 307 -1.62 -10.99 4.43
N LEU A 308 -0.33 -10.82 4.11
CA LEU A 308 0.79 -11.43 4.83
C LEU A 308 0.76 -11.16 6.35
N PRO A 309 0.68 -9.90 6.85
CA PRO A 309 0.67 -9.65 8.29
C PRO A 309 -0.62 -10.11 8.99
N GLU A 310 -1.69 -10.36 8.23
CA GLU A 310 -2.94 -10.90 8.78
C GLU A 310 -2.98 -12.44 8.72
N PHE A 311 -2.05 -13.05 8.00
CA PHE A 311 -1.99 -14.49 7.75
C PHE A 311 -3.31 -15.04 7.18
N ARG A 312 -3.95 -14.30 6.27
CA ARG A 312 -5.23 -14.66 5.64
C ARG A 312 -5.13 -14.60 4.13
N ALA A 313 -5.72 -15.60 3.47
CA ALA A 313 -6.03 -15.55 2.04
C ALA A 313 -7.54 -15.37 1.86
N ARG A 314 -7.92 -14.53 0.90
CA ARG A 314 -9.31 -14.30 0.50
C ARG A 314 -9.44 -14.39 -1.01
N ALA A 315 -10.45 -15.12 -1.48
CA ALA A 315 -10.83 -15.13 -2.88
C ALA A 315 -12.10 -14.28 -3.04
N PHE A 316 -12.13 -13.47 -4.08
CA PHE A 316 -13.28 -12.62 -4.40
C PHE A 316 -13.76 -12.88 -5.82
N ARG A 317 -14.99 -12.45 -6.10
CA ARG A 317 -15.58 -12.35 -7.42
C ARG A 317 -15.96 -10.90 -7.68
N LYS A 318 -15.60 -10.36 -8.85
CA LYS A 318 -16.03 -9.02 -9.27
C LYS A 318 -17.52 -9.05 -9.60
N VAL A 319 -18.28 -8.14 -8.98
CA VAL A 319 -19.75 -8.03 -9.17
C VAL A 319 -20.18 -6.65 -9.69
N GLY A 320 -19.25 -5.69 -9.73
CA GLY A 320 -19.44 -4.35 -10.30
C GLY A 320 -18.08 -3.72 -10.63
N GLU A 321 -18.08 -2.48 -11.12
CA GLU A 321 -16.86 -1.80 -11.60
C GLU A 321 -15.74 -1.75 -10.54
N HIS A 322 -16.11 -1.50 -9.28
CA HIS A 322 -15.22 -1.47 -8.12
C HIS A 322 -15.72 -2.33 -6.95
N GLU A 323 -16.59 -3.29 -7.23
CA GLU A 323 -17.26 -4.11 -6.22
C GLU A 323 -16.84 -5.57 -6.32
N TYR A 324 -16.47 -6.12 -5.17
CA TYR A 324 -15.96 -7.47 -5.03
C TYR A 324 -16.70 -8.18 -3.90
N GLU A 325 -17.31 -9.30 -4.24
CA GLU A 325 -17.94 -10.21 -3.29
C GLU A 325 -16.89 -11.21 -2.78
N LYS A 326 -16.77 -11.36 -1.45
CA LYS A 326 -15.85 -12.34 -0.85
C LYS A 326 -16.46 -13.73 -0.94
N MET A 327 -15.83 -14.60 -1.75
CA MET A 327 -16.27 -15.98 -1.96
C MET A 327 -15.73 -16.92 -0.89
N LEU A 328 -14.48 -16.70 -0.46
CA LEU A 328 -13.77 -17.59 0.45
C LEU A 328 -12.79 -16.82 1.33
N GLU A 329 -12.57 -17.30 2.53
CA GLU A 329 -11.53 -16.84 3.43
C GLU A 329 -10.88 -18.03 4.16
N MET A 330 -9.55 -18.05 4.24
CA MET A 330 -8.82 -19.10 4.96
C MET A 330 -7.56 -18.55 5.64
N ASN A 331 -7.07 -19.27 6.65
CA ASN A 331 -5.76 -19.03 7.25
C ASN A 331 -4.66 -19.46 6.29
N VAL A 332 -3.56 -18.70 6.25
CA VAL A 332 -2.33 -19.10 5.58
C VAL A 332 -1.17 -19.14 6.56
N VAL A 333 -0.15 -19.92 6.22
CA VAL A 333 1.19 -19.85 6.80
C VAL A 333 2.08 -19.18 5.76
N VAL A 334 2.87 -18.21 6.20
CA VAL A 334 3.81 -17.46 5.37
C VAL A 334 5.24 -17.73 5.85
N GLY A 335 6.24 -17.33 5.05
CA GLY A 335 7.63 -17.48 5.46
C GLY A 335 8.00 -16.51 6.60
N LYS A 336 8.99 -16.89 7.42
CA LYS A 336 9.50 -16.08 8.56
C LYS A 336 9.68 -14.60 8.21
N ALA A 337 9.23 -13.72 9.11
CA ALA A 337 9.31 -12.28 8.90
C ALA A 337 10.76 -11.74 8.88
N TYR A 338 11.67 -12.26 9.73
CA TYR A 338 13.06 -11.80 9.82
C TYR A 338 14.00 -12.85 10.45
N PRO A 339 15.32 -12.78 10.17
CA PRO A 339 15.95 -12.36 8.93
C PRO A 339 16.11 -13.59 8.02
N ARG A 340 15.64 -13.50 6.77
CA ARG A 340 15.61 -14.55 5.71
C ARG A 340 14.29 -15.31 5.60
N ASN A 341 13.91 -15.65 4.37
CA ASN A 341 12.71 -16.40 3.96
C ASN A 341 11.38 -15.64 4.07
N GLN A 342 11.36 -14.31 4.01
CA GLN A 342 10.09 -13.58 3.92
C GLN A 342 9.34 -13.97 2.65
N THR A 343 8.01 -14.09 2.75
CA THR A 343 7.16 -14.15 1.55
C THR A 343 7.25 -12.81 0.82
N PRO A 344 7.69 -12.76 -0.44
CA PRO A 344 7.80 -11.51 -1.18
C PRO A 344 6.42 -10.93 -1.49
N VAL A 345 6.35 -9.60 -1.58
CA VAL A 345 5.13 -8.87 -1.94
C VAL A 345 5.12 -8.64 -3.45
N PHE A 346 4.18 -9.27 -4.15
CA PHE A 346 4.03 -9.16 -5.60
C PHE A 346 2.62 -9.56 -6.05
N ASN A 347 2.30 -9.35 -7.33
CA ASN A 347 1.09 -9.88 -7.96
C ASN A 347 1.45 -10.67 -9.24
N LYS A 348 0.71 -11.75 -9.51
CA LYS A 348 0.80 -12.55 -10.75
C LYS A 348 -0.52 -13.27 -11.00
N LYS A 349 -0.78 -13.60 -12.28
CA LYS A 349 -1.89 -14.48 -12.67
C LYS A 349 -1.60 -15.91 -12.23
N MET A 350 -2.61 -16.56 -11.66
CA MET A 350 -2.59 -18.00 -11.43
C MET A 350 -2.87 -18.70 -12.74
N ASN A 351 -1.99 -19.62 -13.13
CA ASN A 351 -2.05 -20.27 -14.44
C ASN A 351 -2.73 -21.63 -14.37
N HIS A 352 -2.41 -22.44 -13.35
CA HIS A 352 -2.94 -23.80 -13.20
C HIS A 352 -2.78 -24.32 -11.77
N LEU A 353 -3.43 -25.45 -11.51
CA LEU A 353 -3.29 -26.25 -10.30
C LEU A 353 -2.55 -27.55 -10.62
N VAL A 354 -1.77 -28.05 -9.67
CA VAL A 354 -1.18 -29.38 -9.72
C VAL A 354 -1.75 -30.19 -8.56
N LEU A 355 -2.46 -31.27 -8.87
CA LEU A 355 -2.99 -32.22 -7.90
C LEU A 355 -1.93 -33.28 -7.59
N ALA A 356 -1.86 -33.69 -6.32
CA ALA A 356 -0.89 -34.67 -5.82
C ALA A 356 0.54 -34.40 -6.35
N PRO A 357 1.12 -33.22 -6.06
CA PRO A 357 2.39 -32.80 -6.65
C PRO A 357 3.58 -33.60 -6.10
N TYR A 358 4.58 -33.85 -6.94
CA TYR A 358 5.93 -34.09 -6.43
C TYR A 358 6.47 -32.79 -5.81
N TRP A 359 7.13 -32.90 -4.66
CA TRP A 359 7.90 -31.77 -4.13
C TRP A 359 9.35 -31.85 -4.59
N LYS A 360 9.72 -31.01 -5.57
CA LYS A 360 11.13 -30.83 -5.96
C LYS A 360 11.82 -29.99 -4.88
N VAL A 361 12.68 -30.61 -4.07
CA VAL A 361 13.29 -29.95 -2.91
C VAL A 361 14.31 -28.92 -3.40
N PRO A 362 14.21 -27.64 -2.97
CA PRO A 362 15.19 -26.61 -3.32
C PRO A 362 16.62 -27.01 -2.92
N THR A 363 17.60 -26.56 -3.70
CA THR A 363 19.03 -26.83 -3.44
C THR A 363 19.47 -26.38 -2.05
N SER A 364 18.96 -25.25 -1.56
CA SER A 364 19.26 -24.73 -0.22
C SER A 364 18.82 -25.70 0.88
N ILE A 365 17.61 -26.26 0.80
CA ILE A 365 17.08 -27.25 1.76
C ILE A 365 17.82 -28.58 1.61
N THR A 366 18.14 -28.99 0.38
CA THR A 366 18.95 -30.18 0.12
C THR A 366 20.30 -30.08 0.85
N LYS A 367 20.99 -28.94 0.72
CA LYS A 367 22.30 -28.69 1.34
C LYS A 367 22.23 -28.48 2.86
N GLY A 368 21.30 -27.66 3.32
CA GLY A 368 21.22 -27.23 4.72
C GLY A 368 20.53 -28.23 5.64
N GLU A 369 19.61 -29.05 5.12
CA GLU A 369 18.76 -29.90 5.97
C GLU A 369 18.84 -31.39 5.61
N LEU A 370 18.72 -31.75 4.32
CA LEU A 370 18.64 -33.16 3.94
C LEU A 370 20.00 -33.85 3.94
N LEU A 371 21.04 -33.25 3.35
CA LEU A 371 22.39 -33.86 3.34
C LEU A 371 22.91 -34.17 4.75
N PRO A 372 22.77 -33.30 5.77
CA PRO A 372 23.13 -33.65 7.15
C PRO A 372 22.35 -34.84 7.70
N LYS A 373 21.05 -34.99 7.37
CA LYS A 373 20.24 -36.13 7.79
C LYS A 373 20.67 -37.42 7.08
N LEU A 374 20.99 -37.36 5.79
CA LEU A 374 21.44 -38.52 5.01
C LEU A 374 22.84 -39.00 5.42
N SER A 375 23.73 -38.08 5.81
CA SER A 375 25.04 -38.46 6.36
C SER A 375 24.93 -39.20 7.68
N LYS A 376 23.85 -38.99 8.44
CA LYS A 376 23.58 -39.72 9.70
C LYS A 376 22.80 -41.00 9.47
N ASP A 377 21.79 -40.95 8.59
CA ASP A 377 20.90 -42.07 8.31
C ASP A 377 20.33 -41.99 6.87
N PRO A 378 20.89 -42.78 5.93
CA PRO A 378 20.39 -42.86 4.56
C PRO A 378 18.93 -43.33 4.44
N SER A 379 18.44 -44.15 5.37
CA SER A 379 17.06 -44.67 5.32
C SER A 379 16.00 -43.59 5.60
N TYR A 380 16.44 -42.39 5.99
CA TYR A 380 15.61 -41.19 6.07
C TYR A 380 14.84 -40.92 4.76
N LEU A 381 15.43 -41.18 3.58
CA LEU A 381 14.74 -40.97 2.30
C LEU A 381 13.50 -41.83 2.22
N GLN A 382 13.63 -43.13 2.44
CA GLN A 382 12.52 -44.08 2.32
C GLN A 382 11.43 -43.78 3.36
N ARG A 383 11.81 -43.57 4.63
CA ARG A 383 10.84 -43.28 5.70
C ARG A 383 10.06 -41.97 5.49
N ASN A 384 10.61 -41.03 4.74
CA ASN A 384 9.96 -39.74 4.44
C ASN A 384 9.54 -39.62 2.97
N HIS A 385 9.57 -40.72 2.22
CA HIS A 385 9.12 -40.84 0.83
C HIS A 385 9.85 -39.89 -0.14
N TYR A 386 11.15 -39.72 0.04
CA TYR A 386 12.03 -39.03 -0.90
C TYR A 386 12.69 -39.99 -1.88
N GLU A 387 12.97 -39.49 -3.08
CA GLU A 387 13.81 -40.13 -4.10
C GLU A 387 14.93 -39.19 -4.50
N ILE A 388 16.09 -39.76 -4.82
CA ILE A 388 17.14 -39.06 -5.55
C ILE A 388 16.90 -39.30 -7.03
N VAL A 389 16.88 -38.23 -7.82
CA VAL A 389 16.64 -38.29 -9.26
C VAL A 389 17.68 -37.53 -10.05
N ASP A 390 17.92 -37.95 -11.29
CA ASP A 390 18.73 -37.21 -12.26
C ASP A 390 17.92 -36.10 -12.98
N GLY A 391 18.51 -35.48 -14.01
CA GLY A 391 17.87 -34.44 -14.82
C GLY A 391 16.68 -34.93 -15.65
N GLU A 392 16.64 -36.22 -15.96
CA GLU A 392 15.57 -36.88 -16.72
C GLU A 392 14.43 -37.33 -15.79
N GLY A 393 14.70 -37.43 -14.48
CA GLY A 393 13.73 -37.80 -13.46
C GLY A 393 13.76 -39.27 -13.07
N ASN A 394 14.77 -40.03 -13.52
CA ASN A 394 14.97 -41.43 -13.15
C ASN A 394 15.42 -41.51 -11.69
N SER A 395 14.90 -42.46 -10.93
CA SER A 395 15.24 -42.64 -9.52
C SER A 395 16.55 -43.42 -9.36
N HIS A 396 17.39 -42.96 -8.45
CA HIS A 396 18.69 -43.56 -8.11
C HIS A 396 18.74 -43.89 -6.62
N PRO A 397 19.33 -45.04 -6.22
CA PRO A 397 19.56 -45.35 -4.81
C PRO A 397 20.63 -44.41 -4.22
N TYR A 398 20.57 -44.18 -2.91
CA TYR A 398 21.63 -43.44 -2.21
C TYR A 398 22.91 -44.28 -2.17
N ASN A 399 24.03 -43.70 -2.60
CA ASN A 399 25.35 -44.32 -2.67
C ASN A 399 26.46 -43.27 -2.45
N SER A 400 27.73 -43.69 -2.56
CA SER A 400 28.91 -42.82 -2.37
C SER A 400 28.94 -41.59 -3.28
N ASN A 401 28.38 -41.66 -4.49
CA ASN A 401 28.35 -40.57 -5.47
C ASN A 401 27.14 -39.63 -5.29
N SER A 402 26.16 -40.01 -4.46
CA SER A 402 24.93 -39.24 -4.28
C SER A 402 25.20 -37.85 -3.71
N ARG A 403 26.11 -37.74 -2.73
CA ARG A 403 26.43 -36.46 -2.10
C ARG A 403 27.03 -35.46 -3.10
N SER A 404 28.03 -35.88 -3.88
CA SER A 404 28.67 -35.01 -4.86
C SER A 404 27.69 -34.61 -5.98
N GLY A 405 26.87 -35.57 -6.45
CA GLY A 405 25.82 -35.32 -7.44
C GLY A 405 24.74 -34.33 -6.97
N LEU A 406 24.35 -34.38 -5.69
CA LEU A 406 23.40 -33.42 -5.10
C LEU A 406 24.02 -32.03 -4.91
N LEU A 407 25.31 -31.95 -4.58
CA LEU A 407 26.01 -30.68 -4.35
C LEU A 407 26.27 -29.90 -5.66
N ASN A 408 26.58 -30.62 -6.74
CA ASN A 408 26.87 -30.05 -8.07
C ASN A 408 25.63 -29.96 -8.98
N GLY A 409 24.47 -30.43 -8.52
CA GLY A 409 23.19 -30.29 -9.22
C GLY A 409 22.89 -31.33 -10.29
N LYS A 410 23.76 -32.34 -10.49
CA LYS A 410 23.49 -33.49 -11.39
C LYS A 410 22.36 -34.38 -10.86
N LEU A 411 22.23 -34.47 -9.54
CA LEU A 411 21.14 -35.15 -8.85
C LEU A 411 20.30 -34.16 -8.07
N ARG A 412 19.04 -34.51 -7.80
CA ARG A 412 18.09 -33.73 -7.02
C ARG A 412 17.29 -34.64 -6.09
N ILE A 413 16.82 -34.10 -4.97
CA ILE A 413 15.86 -34.82 -4.12
C ILE A 413 14.45 -34.33 -4.47
N ARG A 414 13.51 -35.28 -4.64
CA ARG A 414 12.08 -34.99 -4.69
C ARG A 414 11.30 -35.83 -3.69
N GLN A 415 10.23 -35.29 -3.12
CA GLN A 415 9.27 -36.06 -2.33
C GLN A 415 8.14 -36.57 -3.21
N LYS A 416 7.73 -37.84 -3.01
CA LYS A 416 6.60 -38.45 -3.71
C LYS A 416 5.27 -37.79 -3.36
N PRO A 417 4.26 -37.84 -4.26
CA PRO A 417 2.89 -37.47 -3.93
C PRO A 417 2.33 -38.30 -2.78
N GLY A 418 1.47 -37.67 -1.96
CA GLY A 418 0.76 -38.34 -0.87
C GLY A 418 0.46 -37.42 0.31
N ASN A 419 -0.25 -37.93 1.31
CA ASN A 419 -0.67 -37.15 2.49
C ASN A 419 0.50 -36.64 3.34
N HIS A 420 1.69 -37.23 3.22
CA HIS A 420 2.93 -36.86 3.91
C HIS A 420 3.77 -35.82 3.14
N ASN A 421 3.38 -35.50 1.91
CA ASN A 421 4.14 -34.58 1.05
C ASN A 421 4.10 -33.17 1.63
N ALA A 422 5.23 -32.48 1.74
CA ALA A 422 5.32 -31.14 2.34
C ALA A 422 4.42 -30.10 1.63
N LEU A 423 4.11 -30.31 0.35
CA LEU A 423 3.21 -29.46 -0.45
C LEU A 423 1.72 -29.86 -0.32
N GLY A 424 1.40 -30.88 0.46
CA GLY A 424 0.06 -31.45 0.57
C GLY A 424 -0.45 -32.00 -0.77
N LEU A 425 -1.77 -31.95 -0.96
CA LEU A 425 -2.44 -32.55 -2.12
C LEU A 425 -2.68 -31.60 -3.30
N VAL A 426 -2.40 -30.31 -3.12
CA VAL A 426 -2.63 -29.30 -4.16
C VAL A 426 -1.54 -28.23 -4.13
N LYS A 427 -1.10 -27.83 -5.32
CA LYS A 427 -0.17 -26.71 -5.53
C LYS A 427 -0.79 -25.75 -6.55
N PHE A 428 -0.82 -24.47 -6.20
CA PHE A 428 -1.35 -23.40 -7.03
C PHE A 428 -0.20 -22.64 -7.68
N MET A 429 -0.16 -22.63 -9.01
CA MET A 429 0.97 -22.12 -9.78
C MET A 429 0.69 -20.74 -10.38
N PHE A 430 1.56 -19.79 -10.06
CA PHE A 430 1.57 -18.42 -10.60
C PHE A 430 3.02 -18.04 -10.92
N PRO A 431 3.51 -18.27 -12.16
CA PRO A 431 4.92 -18.09 -12.52
C PRO A 431 5.49 -16.72 -12.11
N ASN A 432 6.62 -16.73 -11.41
CA ASN A 432 7.30 -15.55 -10.88
C ASN A 432 8.79 -15.82 -10.71
N LYS A 433 9.59 -14.74 -10.59
CA LYS A 433 11.05 -14.82 -10.44
C LYS A 433 11.52 -15.32 -9.07
N TYR A 434 10.64 -15.41 -8.08
CA TYR A 434 10.98 -15.83 -6.72
C TYR A 434 10.85 -17.33 -6.50
N SER A 435 10.33 -18.07 -7.48
CA SER A 435 10.00 -19.49 -7.33
C SER A 435 9.02 -19.79 -6.20
N VAL A 436 8.15 -18.83 -5.87
CA VAL A 436 7.12 -18.95 -4.83
C VAL A 436 5.81 -19.47 -5.42
N TYR A 437 5.05 -20.25 -4.66
CA TYR A 437 3.73 -20.78 -5.03
C TYR A 437 2.90 -20.99 -3.75
N MET A 438 1.58 -21.13 -3.88
CA MET A 438 0.72 -21.55 -2.76
C MET A 438 0.55 -23.07 -2.83
N HIS A 439 0.42 -23.72 -1.67
CA HIS A 439 0.27 -25.16 -1.58
C HIS A 439 -0.49 -25.58 -0.32
N GLY A 440 -0.97 -26.82 -0.29
CA GLY A 440 -1.48 -27.45 0.93
C GLY A 440 -0.34 -27.90 1.86
N THR A 441 -0.64 -28.53 2.99
CA THR A 441 0.41 -29.08 3.86
C THR A 441 -0.15 -30.15 4.78
N PRO A 442 0.63 -31.17 5.19
CA PRO A 442 0.25 -32.07 6.28
C PRO A 442 0.21 -31.36 7.64
N ALA A 443 0.94 -30.25 7.82
CA ALA A 443 1.06 -29.54 9.09
C ALA A 443 -0.15 -28.62 9.39
N GLN A 444 -1.35 -29.19 9.35
CA GLN A 444 -2.62 -28.45 9.46
C GLN A 444 -2.78 -27.70 10.80
N SER A 445 -2.14 -28.18 11.87
CA SER A 445 -2.21 -27.56 13.21
C SER A 445 -1.62 -26.14 13.25
N LEU A 446 -0.72 -25.78 12.32
CA LEU A 446 -0.15 -24.44 12.24
C LEU A 446 -1.18 -23.38 11.86
N PHE A 447 -2.24 -23.74 11.15
CA PHE A 447 -3.31 -22.81 10.79
C PHE A 447 -4.13 -22.33 12.00
N ALA A 448 -4.05 -23.03 13.14
CA ALA A 448 -4.72 -22.63 14.38
C ALA A 448 -3.91 -21.61 15.21
N LYS A 449 -2.63 -21.38 14.89
CA LYS A 449 -1.76 -20.46 15.64
C LYS A 449 -2.06 -19.01 15.27
N SER A 450 -1.99 -18.08 16.22
CA SER A 450 -2.11 -16.63 15.95
C SER A 450 -0.92 -16.10 15.13
N LYS A 451 0.29 -16.52 15.47
CA LYS A 451 1.52 -16.27 14.70
C LYS A 451 1.74 -17.38 13.67
N ARG A 452 1.85 -17.03 12.38
CA ARG A 452 1.95 -17.99 11.26
C ARG A 452 3.05 -17.67 10.24
N ASP A 453 4.14 -17.04 10.68
CA ASP A 453 5.38 -16.87 9.92
C ASP A 453 6.43 -17.91 10.37
N TYR A 454 6.61 -18.97 9.58
CA TYR A 454 7.42 -20.15 9.92
C TYR A 454 8.58 -20.44 8.97
#